data_AF-A0A317QAA0-F1
#
_entry.id   AF-A0A317QAA0-F1
#
_cell.length_a   1.000
_cell.length_b   1.000
_cell.length_c   1.000
_cell.angle_alpha   90.00
_cell.angle_beta   90.00
_cell.angle_gamma   90.00
#
_symmetry.space_group_name_H-M   'P 1'
#
loop_
_entity.id
_entity.type
_entity.pdbx_description
1 polymer ?
#
loop_
_entity_poly.entity_id
_entity_poly.type
_entity_poly.pdbx_seq_one_letter_code
_entity_poly.pdbx_strand_id
1 'polypeptide(L)'
;MAKRDLHKVLFPKQRRILAIFGEDLLLATKRRGFTKKLICDRTGFDYKTVNKIFAGDPGVAIGSYLKVMAVLGMEDNFAKLAAHDEVGIKLQNIKLLEGSQ
;
A
#
# COMPACT_ATOMS: atom_id res chain seq x y z
N MET A 1 3.57 -21.70 22.13
CA MET A 1 2.87 -20.40 22.03
C MET A 1 2.38 -20.22 20.61
N ALA A 2 1.08 -19.95 20.39
CA ALA A 2 0.57 -19.62 19.06
C ALA A 2 1.26 -18.35 18.56
N LYS A 3 1.84 -18.40 17.35
CA LYS A 3 2.50 -17.25 16.72
C LYS A 3 1.43 -16.20 16.45
N ARG A 4 1.30 -15.20 17.33
CA ARG A 4 0.37 -14.08 17.10
C ARG A 4 0.85 -13.35 15.85
N ASP A 5 0.04 -13.39 14.81
CA ASP A 5 0.34 -12.76 13.53
C ASP A 5 -0.06 -11.28 13.63
N LEU A 6 0.70 -10.50 14.39
CA LEU A 6 0.36 -9.11 14.76
C LEU A 6 0.08 -8.23 13.54
N HIS A 7 0.71 -8.52 12.41
CA HIS A 7 0.58 -7.74 11.17
C HIS A 7 -0.69 -8.07 10.37
N LYS A 8 -1.33 -9.23 10.62
CA LYS A 8 -2.60 -9.61 9.95
C LYS A 8 -3.83 -9.05 10.68
N VAL A 9 -3.70 -8.73 11.95
CA VAL A 9 -4.82 -8.25 12.78
C VAL A 9 -4.93 -6.73 12.64
N LEU A 10 -5.52 -6.30 11.52
CA LEU A 10 -5.87 -4.89 11.29
C LEU A 10 -7.23 -4.56 11.91
N PHE A 11 -7.38 -3.34 12.42
CA PHE A 11 -8.69 -2.80 12.81
C PHE A 11 -9.57 -2.56 11.57
N PRO A 12 -10.91 -2.51 11.71
CA PRO A 12 -11.83 -2.35 10.57
C PRO A 12 -11.48 -1.17 9.65
N LYS A 13 -11.10 -0.02 10.23
CA LYS A 13 -10.68 1.17 9.46
C LYS A 13 -9.42 0.90 8.63
N GLN A 14 -8.41 0.23 9.20
CA GLN A 14 -7.16 -0.11 8.52
C GLN A 14 -7.41 -1.14 7.39
N ARG A 15 -8.26 -2.15 7.62
CA ARG A 15 -8.68 -3.09 6.59
C ARG A 15 -9.35 -2.38 5.41
N ARG A 16 -10.22 -1.41 5.69
CA ARG A 16 -10.88 -0.63 4.65
C ARG A 16 -9.88 0.16 3.80
N ILE A 17 -8.89 0.80 4.43
CA ILE A 17 -7.82 1.52 3.71
C ILE A 17 -7.06 0.56 2.77
N LEU A 18 -6.69 -0.62 3.26
CA LEU A 18 -5.94 -1.58 2.45
C LEU A 18 -6.80 -2.17 1.32
N ALA A 19 -8.09 -2.39 1.55
CA ALA A 19 -9.03 -2.84 0.53
C ALA A 19 -9.19 -1.80 -0.60
N ILE A 20 -9.35 -0.51 -0.24
CA ILE A 20 -9.40 0.59 -1.21
C ILE A 20 -8.11 0.62 -2.03
N PHE A 21 -6.95 0.52 -1.37
CA PHE A 21 -5.66 0.49 -2.05
C PHE A 21 -5.54 -0.68 -3.05
N GLY A 22 -5.95 -1.88 -2.65
CA GLY A 22 -6.00 -3.04 -3.55
C GLY A 22 -6.94 -2.84 -4.75
N GLU A 23 -8.11 -2.26 -4.51
CA GLU A 23 -9.08 -1.92 -5.56
C GLU A 23 -8.52 -0.89 -6.54
N ASP A 24 -7.84 0.15 -6.05
CA ASP A 24 -7.20 1.17 -6.88
C ASP A 24 -6.10 0.59 -7.76
N LEU A 25 -5.30 -0.36 -7.25
CA LEU A 25 -4.32 -1.10 -8.04
C LEU A 25 -5.00 -1.93 -9.15
N LEU A 26 -6.14 -2.56 -8.85
CA LEU A 26 -6.91 -3.30 -9.84
C LEU A 26 -7.47 -2.36 -10.92
N LEU A 27 -8.02 -1.21 -10.52
CA LEU A 27 -8.51 -0.21 -11.46
C LEU A 27 -7.37 0.36 -12.30
N ALA A 28 -6.21 0.64 -11.72
CA ALA A 28 -5.02 1.08 -12.42
C ALA A 28 -4.52 0.06 -13.45
N THR A 29 -4.63 -1.24 -13.13
CA THR A 29 -4.35 -2.36 -14.03
C THR A 29 -5.33 -2.35 -15.22
N LYS A 30 -6.64 -2.24 -14.93
CA LYS A 30 -7.69 -2.20 -15.97
C LYS A 30 -7.57 -0.98 -16.89
N ARG A 31 -7.28 0.20 -16.33
CA ARG A 31 -7.08 1.45 -17.08
C ARG A 31 -5.94 1.36 -18.10
N ARG A 32 -4.94 0.51 -17.84
CA ARG A 32 -3.80 0.24 -18.75
C ARG A 32 -4.05 -0.92 -19.73
N GLY A 33 -5.22 -1.58 -19.66
CA GLY A 33 -5.51 -2.77 -20.45
C GLY A 33 -4.68 -4.00 -20.06
N PHE A 34 -4.06 -4.00 -18.87
CA PHE A 34 -3.23 -5.13 -18.43
C PHE A 34 -4.11 -6.27 -17.94
N THR A 35 -3.76 -7.49 -18.34
CA THR A 35 -4.41 -8.70 -17.82
C THR A 35 -3.77 -9.09 -16.49
N LYS A 36 -4.52 -9.77 -15.62
CA LYS A 36 -3.95 -10.34 -14.40
C LYS A 36 -2.82 -11.34 -14.71
N LYS A 37 -2.90 -12.05 -15.84
CA LYS A 37 -1.84 -12.93 -16.32
C LYS A 37 -0.55 -12.14 -16.59
N LEU A 38 -0.63 -11.01 -17.28
CA LEU A 38 0.53 -10.14 -17.52
C LEU A 38 1.16 -9.66 -16.19
N ILE A 39 0.34 -9.31 -15.20
CA ILE A 39 0.85 -8.94 -13.88
C ILE A 39 1.57 -10.13 -13.22
N CYS A 40 1.00 -11.33 -13.28
CA CYS A 40 1.66 -12.55 -12.78
C CYS A 40 3.01 -12.75 -13.48
N ASP A 41 3.03 -12.70 -14.80
CA ASP A 41 4.23 -12.93 -15.63
C ASP A 41 5.34 -11.91 -15.31
N ARG A 42 4.99 -10.62 -15.12
CA ARG A 42 5.94 -9.55 -14.82
C ARG A 42 6.41 -9.51 -13.36
N THR A 43 5.58 -9.98 -12.43
CA THR A 43 5.93 -10.00 -10.99
C THR A 43 6.55 -11.32 -10.53
N GLY A 44 6.36 -12.39 -11.30
CA GLY A 44 6.69 -13.76 -10.91
C GLY A 44 5.74 -14.35 -9.87
N PHE A 45 4.60 -13.70 -9.61
CA PHE A 45 3.61 -14.16 -8.63
C PHE A 45 2.57 -15.08 -9.25
N ASP A 46 2.02 -15.96 -8.42
CA ASP A 46 0.86 -16.75 -8.81
C ASP A 46 -0.43 -15.90 -8.82
N TYR A 47 -1.45 -16.42 -9.50
CA TYR A 47 -2.75 -15.76 -9.61
C TYR A 47 -3.40 -15.52 -8.24
N LYS A 48 -3.15 -16.42 -7.28
CA LYS A 48 -3.65 -16.32 -5.91
C LYS A 48 -3.09 -15.10 -5.19
N THR A 49 -1.78 -14.87 -5.28
CA THR A 49 -1.10 -13.72 -4.69
C THR A 49 -1.56 -12.42 -5.33
N VAL A 50 -1.65 -12.38 -6.67
CA VAL A 50 -2.13 -11.19 -7.39
C VAL A 50 -3.57 -10.85 -7.02
N ASN A 51 -4.46 -11.84 -6.85
CA ASN A 51 -5.82 -11.59 -6.37
C ASN A 51 -5.85 -11.06 -4.94
N LYS A 52 -5.01 -11.60 -4.05
CA LYS A 52 -4.90 -11.13 -2.67
C LYS A 52 -4.41 -9.67 -2.60
N ILE A 53 -3.46 -9.31 -3.46
CA ILE A 53 -3.00 -7.93 -3.62
C ILE A 53 -4.18 -7.03 -4.00
N PHE A 54 -4.92 -7.38 -5.06
CA PHE A 54 -6.07 -6.59 -5.50
C PHE A 54 -7.24 -6.58 -4.50
N ALA A 55 -7.31 -7.55 -3.59
CA ALA A 55 -8.28 -7.58 -2.50
C ALA A 55 -7.81 -6.79 -1.25
N GLY A 56 -6.57 -6.30 -1.22
CA GLY A 56 -6.03 -5.64 -0.03
C GLY A 56 -5.83 -6.59 1.15
N ASP A 57 -5.41 -7.83 0.91
CA ASP A 57 -5.16 -8.82 1.97
C ASP A 57 -3.96 -8.41 2.86
N PRO A 58 -4.14 -8.15 4.17
CA PRO A 58 -3.07 -7.74 5.08
C PRO A 58 -2.01 -8.82 5.33
N GLY A 59 -2.28 -10.07 4.95
CA GLY A 59 -1.30 -11.15 4.97
C GLY A 59 -0.33 -11.13 3.81
N VAL A 60 -0.50 -10.24 2.83
CA VAL A 60 0.45 -10.06 1.74
C VAL A 60 1.58 -9.12 2.17
N ALA A 61 2.82 -9.52 1.90
CA ALA A 61 3.98 -8.71 2.20
C ALA A 61 3.95 -7.37 1.44
N ILE A 62 4.35 -6.28 2.10
CA ILE A 62 4.35 -4.94 1.48
C ILE A 62 5.20 -4.87 0.21
N GLY A 63 6.31 -5.63 0.15
CA GLY A 63 7.14 -5.74 -1.05
C GLY A 63 6.40 -6.35 -2.25
N SER A 64 5.36 -7.16 -2.03
CA SER A 64 4.54 -7.70 -3.12
C SER A 64 3.63 -6.63 -3.72
N TYR A 65 3.05 -5.75 -2.89
CA TYR A 65 2.32 -4.57 -3.37
C TYR A 65 3.25 -3.66 -4.19
N LEU A 66 4.45 -3.39 -3.68
CA LEU A 66 5.43 -2.55 -4.37
C LEU A 66 5.84 -3.13 -5.73
N LYS A 67 6.05 -4.45 -5.85
CA LYS A 67 6.32 -5.09 -7.14
C LYS A 67 5.18 -4.90 -8.14
N VAL A 68 3.92 -4.99 -7.71
CA VAL A 68 2.78 -4.70 -8.58
C VAL A 68 2.74 -3.23 -8.98
N MET A 69 3.02 -2.30 -8.05
CA MET A 69 3.14 -0.88 -8.36
C MET A 69 4.24 -0.59 -9.40
N ALA A 70 5.39 -1.26 -9.29
CA ALA A 70 6.48 -1.14 -10.26
C ALA A 70 6.05 -1.60 -11.67
N VAL A 71 5.32 -2.71 -11.77
CA VAL A 71 4.75 -3.16 -13.06
C VAL A 71 3.75 -2.14 -13.65
N LEU A 72 3.10 -1.35 -12.80
CA LEU A 72 2.18 -0.29 -13.20
C LEU A 72 2.88 1.07 -13.44
N GLY A 73 4.20 1.18 -13.19
CA GLY A 73 4.99 2.41 -13.32
C GLY A 73 4.60 3.48 -12.30
N MET A 74 4.33 3.09 -11.06
CA MET A 74 3.91 4.00 -9.97
C MET A 74 4.63 3.76 -8.65
N GLU A 75 5.76 3.05 -8.66
CA GLU A 75 6.61 2.75 -7.51
C GLU A 75 7.10 4.02 -6.79
N ASP A 76 7.38 5.10 -7.51
CA ASP A 76 7.82 6.38 -6.92
C ASP A 76 6.74 7.00 -6.01
N ASN A 77 5.47 6.72 -6.26
CA ASN A 77 4.39 7.19 -5.39
C ASN A 77 4.47 6.53 -4.01
N PHE A 78 5.00 5.30 -3.93
CA PHE A 78 5.20 4.62 -2.66
C PHE A 78 6.25 5.33 -1.81
N ALA A 79 7.34 5.80 -2.42
CA ALA A 79 8.38 6.57 -1.73
C ALA A 79 7.85 7.90 -1.15
N LYS A 80 6.91 8.54 -1.84
CA LYS A 80 6.29 9.80 -1.41
C LYS A 80 5.25 9.63 -0.31
N LEU A 81 4.66 8.44 -0.15
CA LEU A 81 3.55 8.20 0.76
C LEU A 81 3.88 8.55 2.22
N ALA A 82 5.10 8.27 2.69
CA ALA A 82 5.55 8.60 4.04
C ALA A 82 6.19 9.98 4.16
N ALA A 83 6.58 10.61 3.05
CA ALA A 83 7.23 11.92 3.05
C ALA A 83 6.24 13.05 3.39
N HIS A 84 4.94 12.83 3.18
CA HIS A 84 3.90 13.81 3.49
C HIS A 84 3.37 13.66 4.94
N ASP A 85 4.21 14.00 5.92
CA ASP A 85 3.81 14.08 7.34
C ASP A 85 3.29 15.48 7.72
N GLU A 86 2.14 15.85 7.18
CA GLU A 86 1.54 17.17 7.46
C GLU A 86 1.29 17.42 8.95
N VAL A 87 0.99 16.37 9.72
CA VAL A 87 0.71 16.48 11.16
C VAL A 87 2.00 16.75 11.93
N GLY A 88 3.07 16.02 11.63
CA GLY A 88 4.39 16.27 12.21
C GLY A 88 4.89 17.67 11.92
N ILE A 89 4.74 18.14 10.67
CA ILE A 89 5.08 19.51 10.28
C ILE A 89 4.26 20.54 11.07
N LYS A 90 2.94 20.34 11.19
CA LYS A 90 2.07 21.24 11.96
C LYS A 90 2.46 21.30 13.44
N LEU A 91 2.71 20.15 14.07
CA LEU A 91 3.14 20.07 15.47
C LEU A 91 4.52 20.73 15.70
N GLN A 92 5.45 20.55 14.76
CA GLN A 92 6.75 21.20 14.81
C GLN A 92 6.63 22.73 14.69
N ASN A 93 5.81 23.23 13.76
CA ASN A 93 5.58 24.66 13.58
C ASN A 93 4.97 25.30 14.82
N ILE A 94 3.99 24.63 15.46
CA ILE A 94 3.41 25.10 16.74
C ILE A 94 4.51 25.26 17.79
N LYS A 95 5.37 24.24 17.98
CA LYS A 95 6.48 24.31 18.94
C LYS A 95 7.48 25.43 18.65
N LEU A 96 7.82 25.67 17.39
CA LEU A 96 8.77 26.74 17.00
C LEU A 96 8.20 28.13 17.26
N LEU A 97 6.89 28.31 17.08
CA LEU A 97 6.19 29.57 17.39
C LEU A 97 6.03 29.79 18.90
N GLU A 98 5.84 28.73 19.68
CA GLU A 98 5.73 28.79 21.15
C GLU A 98 7.08 29.06 21.85
N GLY A 99 8.20 28.59 21.29
CA GLY A 99 9.54 28.79 21.86
C GLY A 99 10.20 30.14 21.56
N SER A 100 9.49 31.06 20.93
CA SER A 100 10.00 32.39 20.53
C SER A 100 9.48 33.54 21.41
N GLN A 101 8.91 33.25 22.58
CA GLN A 101 8.46 34.23 23.58
C GLN A 101 9.33 34.21 24.84
#